data_AF-A0A8S9XLZ8-F1
#
_entry.id   AF-A0A8S9XLZ8-F1
#
_cell.length_a   1.000
_cell.length_b   1.000
_cell.length_c   1.000
_cell.angle_alpha   90.00
_cell.angle_beta   90.00
_cell.angle_gamma   90.00
#
_symmetry.space_group_name_H-M   'P 1'
#
loop_
_entity.id
_entity.type
_entity.pdbx_description
1 polymer ?
#
loop_
_entity_poly.entity_id
_entity_poly.type
_entity_poly.pdbx_seq_one_letter_code
_entity_poly.pdbx_strand_id
1 'polypeptide(L)'
;MGARFHYGVYDTFASRRSAFPTNVMGSELCLRFADLRAFEDHPSLKLKMAYLMAIGACAVDHRTIRDAGLNIAILETIAPELPREMFLEKAAARRRFVRCVIGLLVSEGIECQWYDSLPPYSFVEENRRDRLPGNQPATPLDCLKTLTARPTIESLQDLTNAEINPIAELLAELLAFIAEFRSTDRLKIIPTSLYVLMYVSLSKRGTITDNKLTAIRDEVYEANGRRINISPDDVRKCFAVLHRFIDQDNAEAVFGRLALGIEGISLRMHITLTQAAGGGLTAYHTIRSALKIHPLFPWSRVRGYIPNDFTNFRIAFDTVGNNQYYGFKHDLGCARSTKFPSLTYVAKEILLRWNAADFRGLRGYQGFKDPNRKNSIGCYYSCLQPNC
;
A
#
# COMPACT_ATOMS: atom_id res chain seq x y z
N MET A 1 46.01 4.20 -0.66
CA MET A 1 45.63 2.78 -0.49
C MET A 1 44.49 2.69 0.52
N GLY A 2 43.31 2.27 0.03
CA GLY A 2 42.20 1.62 0.75
C GLY A 2 41.72 2.12 2.12
N ALA A 3 40.72 3.01 2.13
CA ALA A 3 39.78 3.09 3.26
C ALA A 3 38.63 2.10 3.02
N ARG A 4 38.58 1.02 3.81
CA ARG A 4 37.49 0.06 3.84
C ARG A 4 36.27 0.72 4.49
N PHE A 5 35.16 0.83 3.77
CA PHE A 5 33.86 1.12 4.37
C PHE A 5 33.41 -0.11 5.15
N HIS A 6 33.31 0.01 6.47
CA HIS A 6 32.71 -1.00 7.33
C HIS A 6 31.21 -1.09 7.02
N TYR A 7 30.78 -2.22 6.45
CA TYR A 7 29.39 -2.63 6.41
C TYR A 7 28.96 -3.05 7.83
N GLY A 8 28.13 -2.22 8.45
CA GLY A 8 27.60 -2.46 9.80
C GLY A 8 26.57 -1.40 10.18
N VAL A 9 25.68 -1.03 9.26
CA VAL A 9 24.52 -0.18 9.58
C VAL A 9 23.36 -1.16 9.83
N TYR A 10 22.68 -1.08 10.99
CA TYR A 10 21.51 -1.87 11.44
C TYR A 10 21.70 -3.01 12.48
N ASP A 11 22.76 -3.00 13.30
CA ASP A 11 22.99 -4.10 14.27
C ASP A 11 22.29 -3.97 15.64
N THR A 12 21.53 -2.89 15.90
CA THR A 12 20.83 -2.73 17.20
C THR A 12 19.32 -2.58 17.05
N PHE A 13 18.55 -3.09 18.01
CA PHE A 13 17.09 -2.91 18.07
C PHE A 13 16.69 -1.42 18.07
N ALA A 14 17.53 -0.55 18.67
CA ALA A 14 17.38 0.90 18.63
C ALA A 14 17.57 1.48 17.21
N SER A 15 18.56 1.00 16.44
CA SER A 15 18.77 1.43 15.04
C SER A 15 17.65 0.99 14.09
N ARG A 16 16.99 -0.14 14.36
CA ARG A 16 15.77 -0.56 13.63
C ARG A 16 14.57 0.30 13.99
N ARG A 17 14.50 0.80 15.23
CA ARG A 17 13.48 1.72 15.72
C ARG A 17 13.66 3.15 15.21
N SER A 18 14.87 3.58 14.84
CA SER A 18 15.11 4.87 14.17
C SER A 18 14.90 4.83 12.65
N ALA A 19 15.13 3.67 12.01
CA ALA A 19 14.83 3.46 10.59
C ALA A 19 13.32 3.31 10.32
N PHE A 20 12.57 2.82 11.31
CA PHE A 20 11.12 2.70 11.27
C PHE A 20 10.52 3.27 12.56
N PRO A 21 10.54 4.60 12.73
CA PRO A 21 10.00 5.21 13.93
C PRO A 21 8.51 4.89 13.99
N THR A 22 8.13 4.31 15.13
CA THR A 22 6.84 3.66 15.35
C THR A 22 5.62 4.58 15.19
N ASN A 23 5.82 5.90 15.01
CA ASN A 23 4.78 6.95 14.98
C ASN A 23 4.82 7.94 13.78
N VAL A 24 5.65 7.77 12.75
CA VAL A 24 6.00 8.92 11.86
C VAL A 24 5.26 8.96 10.50
N MET A 25 4.07 8.36 10.42
CA MET A 25 3.17 8.52 9.26
C MET A 25 1.74 8.91 9.68
N GLY A 26 1.44 8.91 10.97
CA GLY A 26 0.08 9.09 11.48
C GLY A 26 -0.40 10.53 11.59
N SER A 27 0.35 11.53 11.09
CA SER A 27 0.00 12.95 11.27
C SER A 27 0.73 13.90 10.32
N GLU A 28 1.06 13.47 9.09
CA GLU A 28 1.89 14.25 8.17
C GLU A 28 1.38 14.27 6.73
N LEU A 29 0.30 13.54 6.42
CA LEU A 29 -0.26 13.52 5.07
C LEU A 29 -0.91 14.87 4.77
N CYS A 30 -0.63 15.41 3.59
CA CYS A 30 -0.96 16.79 3.25
C CYS A 30 -1.83 16.92 2.01
N LEU A 31 -1.77 16.02 1.01
CA LEU A 31 -2.41 16.29 -0.27
C LEU A 31 -3.94 16.35 -0.19
N ARG A 32 -4.55 15.53 0.66
CA ARG A 32 -6.01 15.48 0.85
C ARG A 32 -6.59 16.83 1.28
N PHE A 33 -5.95 17.49 2.24
CA PHE A 33 -6.46 18.72 2.85
C PHE A 33 -5.71 19.97 2.42
N ALA A 34 -4.63 19.83 1.63
CA ALA A 34 -4.00 20.97 0.97
C ALA A 34 -4.97 21.64 -0.02
N ASP A 35 -5.92 20.90 -0.59
CA ASP A 35 -7.01 21.44 -1.42
C ASP A 35 -6.46 22.33 -2.54
N LEU A 36 -5.63 21.72 -3.40
CA LEU A 36 -4.85 22.37 -4.45
C LEU A 36 -5.46 22.07 -5.81
N ARG A 37 -5.82 23.10 -6.58
CA ARG A 37 -6.55 22.95 -7.86
C ARG A 37 -5.87 22.04 -8.86
N ALA A 38 -4.54 22.15 -8.99
CA ALA A 38 -3.76 21.30 -9.90
C ALA A 38 -3.90 19.78 -9.63
N PHE A 39 -4.25 19.37 -8.41
CA PHE A 39 -4.49 17.97 -8.07
C PHE A 39 -5.90 17.49 -8.42
N GLU A 40 -6.85 18.41 -8.64
CA GLU A 40 -8.22 18.13 -9.08
C GLU A 40 -8.31 18.08 -10.60
N ASP A 41 -7.68 19.05 -11.28
CA ASP A 41 -7.73 19.22 -12.73
C ASP A 41 -6.92 18.14 -13.49
N HIS A 42 -5.92 17.53 -12.82
CA HIS A 42 -5.03 16.54 -13.44
C HIS A 42 -5.03 15.18 -12.71
N PRO A 43 -6.15 14.43 -12.74
CA PRO A 43 -6.27 13.16 -12.02
C PRO A 43 -5.26 12.10 -12.46
N SER A 44 -4.84 12.11 -13.74
CA SER A 44 -3.80 11.21 -14.28
C SER A 44 -2.38 11.55 -13.80
N LEU A 45 -2.12 12.81 -13.41
CA LEU A 45 -0.81 13.27 -12.93
C LEU A 45 -0.66 13.17 -11.41
N LYS A 46 -1.78 13.04 -10.69
CA LYS A 46 -1.83 12.97 -9.22
C LYS A 46 -0.82 12.00 -8.61
N LEU A 47 -0.65 10.80 -9.21
CA LEU A 47 0.32 9.80 -8.76
C LEU A 47 1.78 10.26 -8.89
N LYS A 48 2.12 10.90 -10.01
CA LYS A 48 3.48 11.44 -10.24
C LYS A 48 3.75 12.60 -9.30
N MET A 49 2.78 13.50 -9.15
CA MET A 49 2.86 14.65 -8.26
C MET A 49 2.99 14.20 -6.79
N ALA A 50 2.18 13.23 -6.35
CA ALA A 50 2.30 12.65 -5.01
C ALA A 50 3.68 12.01 -4.79
N TYR A 51 4.24 11.35 -5.80
CA TYR A 51 5.59 10.78 -5.71
C TYR A 51 6.69 11.83 -5.62
N LEU A 52 6.65 12.85 -6.48
CA LEU A 52 7.62 13.95 -6.44
C LEU A 52 7.55 14.69 -5.09
N MET A 53 6.35 14.95 -4.59
CA MET A 53 6.15 15.53 -3.26
C MET A 53 6.73 14.61 -2.17
N ALA A 54 6.51 13.30 -2.25
CA ALA A 54 7.03 12.33 -1.29
C ALA A 54 8.57 12.26 -1.28
N ILE A 55 9.23 12.42 -2.43
CA ILE A 55 10.68 12.56 -2.51
C ILE A 55 11.12 13.82 -1.77
N GLY A 56 10.43 14.94 -2.01
CA GLY A 56 10.64 16.20 -1.31
C GLY A 56 10.47 16.06 0.21
N ALA A 57 9.42 15.36 0.66
CA ALA A 57 9.21 15.05 2.08
C ALA A 57 10.37 14.25 2.67
N CYS A 58 10.92 13.29 1.93
CA CYS A 58 12.11 12.54 2.37
C CYS A 58 13.35 13.44 2.48
N ALA A 59 13.53 14.38 1.55
CA ALA A 59 14.64 15.32 1.60
C ALA A 59 14.53 16.25 2.83
N VAL A 60 13.34 16.81 3.07
CA VAL A 60 13.05 17.69 4.22
C VAL A 60 13.22 16.97 5.55
N ASP A 61 12.83 15.70 5.62
CA ASP A 61 12.84 14.92 6.85
C ASP A 61 14.11 14.06 7.03
N HIS A 62 15.08 14.21 6.13
CA HIS A 62 16.31 13.42 6.10
C HIS A 62 16.07 11.89 6.12
N ARG A 63 15.03 11.43 5.40
CA ARG A 63 14.69 10.00 5.24
C ARG A 63 15.30 9.43 3.96
N THR A 64 15.48 8.11 3.95
CA THR A 64 15.90 7.41 2.72
C THR A 64 14.80 7.46 1.67
N ILE A 65 15.10 8.08 0.52
CA ILE A 65 14.12 8.34 -0.56
C ILE A 65 13.47 7.04 -1.05
N ARG A 66 14.24 5.95 -1.16
CA ARG A 66 13.78 4.71 -1.77
C ARG A 66 12.59 4.09 -1.04
N ASP A 67 12.69 3.87 0.27
CA ASP A 67 11.67 3.14 1.02
C ASP A 67 10.60 4.09 1.60
N ALA A 68 11.00 5.28 2.08
CA ALA A 68 10.06 6.23 2.67
C ALA A 68 9.23 6.95 1.59
N GLY A 69 9.83 7.31 0.45
CA GLY A 69 9.16 8.07 -0.62
C GLY A 69 8.04 7.27 -1.29
N LEU A 70 8.27 5.98 -1.58
CA LEU A 70 7.22 5.11 -2.12
C LEU A 70 6.05 4.96 -1.15
N ASN A 71 6.31 4.77 0.14
CA ASN A 71 5.27 4.59 1.14
C ASN A 71 4.43 5.87 1.34
N ILE A 72 5.09 7.04 1.42
CA ILE A 72 4.39 8.33 1.53
C ILE A 72 3.53 8.56 0.29
N ALA A 73 4.08 8.32 -0.91
CA ALA A 73 3.34 8.48 -2.16
C ALA A 73 2.09 7.58 -2.22
N ILE A 74 2.21 6.31 -1.79
CA ILE A 74 1.07 5.39 -1.75
C ILE A 74 0.01 5.88 -0.76
N LEU A 75 0.40 6.27 0.46
CA LEU A 75 -0.54 6.76 1.48
C LEU A 75 -1.28 8.02 1.02
N GLU A 76 -0.58 8.97 0.41
CA GLU A 76 -1.17 10.19 -0.16
C GLU A 76 -2.13 9.88 -1.34
N THR A 77 -1.91 8.76 -2.03
CA THR A 77 -2.76 8.33 -3.15
C THR A 77 -4.09 7.76 -2.65
N ILE A 78 -4.07 6.91 -1.62
CA ILE A 78 -5.29 6.32 -1.03
C ILE A 78 -5.93 7.20 0.04
N ALA A 79 -5.36 8.39 0.26
CA ALA A 79 -5.71 9.31 1.31
C ALA A 79 -7.21 9.50 1.62
N PRO A 80 -8.12 9.57 0.63
CA PRO A 80 -9.55 9.73 0.95
C PRO A 80 -10.14 8.61 1.83
N GLU A 81 -9.57 7.40 1.79
CA GLU A 81 -10.04 6.22 2.53
C GLU A 81 -9.32 5.99 3.87
N LEU A 82 -8.35 6.85 4.19
CA LEU A 82 -7.60 6.74 5.44
C LEU A 82 -8.29 7.55 6.56
N PRO A 83 -8.06 7.16 7.83
CA PRO A 83 -8.57 7.90 8.99
C PRO A 83 -8.18 9.38 8.96
N ARG A 84 -9.09 10.27 9.39
CA ARG A 84 -8.94 11.73 9.25
C ARG A 84 -7.74 12.27 10.05
N GLU A 85 -7.45 11.66 11.18
CA GLU A 85 -6.35 12.01 12.08
C GLU A 85 -4.95 11.88 11.44
N MET A 86 -4.84 11.14 10.32
CA MET A 86 -3.58 11.02 9.58
C MET A 86 -3.19 12.28 8.82
N PHE A 87 -4.14 13.18 8.61
CA PHE A 87 -3.99 14.34 7.75
C PHE A 87 -3.75 15.61 8.55
N LEU A 88 -2.86 16.43 8.02
CA LEU A 88 -2.69 17.79 8.49
C LEU A 88 -3.93 18.63 8.14
N GLU A 89 -4.38 19.47 9.07
CA GLU A 89 -5.39 20.48 8.78
C GLU A 89 -4.93 21.42 7.65
N LYS A 90 -5.88 21.99 6.90
CA LYS A 90 -5.62 22.66 5.61
C LYS A 90 -4.43 23.62 5.60
N ALA A 91 -4.30 24.48 6.61
CA ALA A 91 -3.19 25.43 6.71
C ALA A 91 -1.83 24.73 6.89
N ALA A 92 -1.76 23.73 7.77
CA ALA A 92 -0.55 22.95 8.01
C ALA A 92 -0.22 22.06 6.79
N ALA A 93 -1.23 21.50 6.14
CA ALA A 93 -1.09 20.71 4.92
C ALA A 93 -0.46 21.53 3.79
N ARG A 94 -0.95 22.74 3.53
CA ARG A 94 -0.37 23.64 2.50
C ARG A 94 1.07 24.03 2.82
N ARG A 95 1.38 24.35 4.09
CA ARG A 95 2.77 24.63 4.52
C ARG A 95 3.68 23.43 4.31
N ARG A 96 3.23 22.25 4.70
CA ARG A 96 3.97 21.00 4.52
C ARG A 96 4.23 20.74 3.04
N PHE A 97 3.20 20.89 2.21
CA PHE A 97 3.32 20.76 0.76
C PHE A 97 4.39 21.71 0.19
N VAL A 98 4.33 23.00 0.52
CA VAL A 98 5.31 24.00 0.08
C VAL A 98 6.73 23.60 0.49
N ARG A 99 6.94 23.21 1.76
CA ARG A 99 8.24 22.74 2.25
C ARG A 99 8.75 21.53 1.47
N CYS A 100 7.87 20.55 1.19
CA CYS A 100 8.26 19.34 0.46
C CYS A 100 8.65 19.67 -0.99
N VAL A 101 7.88 20.50 -1.69
CA VAL A 101 8.21 20.85 -3.08
C VAL A 101 9.48 21.70 -3.15
N ILE A 102 9.71 22.64 -2.23
CA ILE A 102 10.97 23.37 -2.15
C ILE A 102 12.14 22.43 -1.84
N GLY A 103 11.97 21.50 -0.89
CA GLY A 103 12.98 20.50 -0.58
C GLY A 103 13.33 19.60 -1.79
N LEU A 104 12.36 19.28 -2.64
CA LEU A 104 12.58 18.58 -3.90
C LEU A 104 13.43 19.41 -4.88
N LEU A 105 13.09 20.70 -5.04
CA LEU A 105 13.71 21.61 -6.00
C LEU A 105 15.12 22.08 -5.59
N VAL A 106 15.46 22.00 -4.32
CA VAL A 106 16.78 22.44 -3.80
C VAL A 106 17.72 21.24 -3.56
N SER A 107 17.20 20.01 -3.58
CA SER A 107 18.02 18.84 -3.34
C SER A 107 18.92 18.52 -4.54
N GLU A 108 20.21 18.80 -4.38
CA GLU A 108 21.24 18.48 -5.37
C GLU A 108 21.20 16.99 -5.77
N GLY A 109 21.31 16.72 -7.08
CA GLY A 109 21.39 15.37 -7.64
C GLY A 109 20.07 14.59 -7.76
N ILE A 110 18.98 15.06 -7.15
CA ILE A 110 17.62 14.50 -7.37
C ILE A 110 17.09 14.93 -8.74
N GLU A 111 17.41 16.15 -9.17
CA GLU A 111 16.91 16.76 -10.40
C GLU A 111 17.18 15.88 -11.63
N CYS A 112 18.43 15.45 -11.80
CA CYS A 112 18.88 14.66 -12.96
C CYS A 112 18.32 13.23 -13.01
N GLN A 113 17.70 12.73 -11.94
CA GLN A 113 17.22 11.35 -11.86
C GLN A 113 15.74 11.17 -12.25
N TRP A 114 14.95 12.25 -12.22
CA TRP A 114 13.49 12.14 -12.27
C TRP A 114 12.84 13.10 -13.28
N TYR A 115 13.48 14.19 -13.63
CA TYR A 115 13.04 15.09 -14.69
C TYR A 115 14.23 15.57 -15.53
N ASP A 116 14.03 15.73 -16.83
CA ASP A 116 15.07 16.31 -17.68
C ASP A 116 15.28 17.77 -17.25
N SER A 117 16.54 18.19 -17.15
CA SER A 117 17.04 19.49 -16.64
C SER A 117 16.00 20.61 -16.58
N LEU A 118 15.93 21.37 -15.48
CA LEU A 118 15.04 22.54 -15.41
C LEU A 118 15.27 23.43 -16.64
N PRO A 119 14.21 23.94 -17.31
CA PRO A 119 14.37 24.70 -18.55
C PRO A 119 15.26 25.94 -18.31
N PRO A 120 16.01 26.42 -19.31
CA PRO A 120 16.43 27.80 -19.32
C PRO A 120 15.17 28.68 -19.25
N TYR A 121 15.23 29.70 -18.40
CA TYR A 121 14.20 30.68 -18.01
C TYR A 121 13.15 31.13 -19.06
N SER A 122 13.40 31.01 -20.36
CA SER A 122 12.57 31.57 -21.43
C SER A 122 11.34 30.73 -21.84
N PHE A 123 11.32 29.42 -21.59
CA PHE A 123 10.31 28.52 -22.21
C PHE A 123 8.97 28.42 -21.44
N VAL A 124 8.96 28.73 -20.14
CA VAL A 124 7.75 28.75 -19.31
C VAL A 124 6.91 30.01 -19.57
N GLU A 125 7.56 31.11 -19.99
CA GLU A 125 6.86 32.34 -20.39
C GLU A 125 6.05 32.15 -21.70
N GLU A 126 6.57 31.37 -22.64
CA GLU A 126 6.00 31.22 -23.98
C GLU A 126 4.70 30.39 -23.95
N ASN A 127 4.65 29.32 -23.14
CA ASN A 127 3.47 28.44 -23.04
C ASN A 127 2.32 29.01 -22.17
N ARG A 128 2.54 30.12 -21.46
CA ARG A 128 1.50 30.78 -20.64
C ARG A 128 0.86 31.99 -21.33
N ARG A 129 1.55 32.62 -22.30
CA ARG A 129 1.01 33.77 -23.07
C ARG A 129 -0.25 33.42 -23.86
N ASP A 130 -0.40 32.16 -24.28
CA ASP A 130 -1.59 31.70 -25.00
C ASP A 130 -2.78 31.33 -24.10
N ARG A 131 -2.64 31.34 -22.77
CA ARG A 131 -3.65 30.76 -21.85
C ARG A 131 -4.22 31.69 -20.78
N LEU A 132 -3.78 32.95 -20.68
CA LEU A 132 -4.28 33.86 -19.65
C LEU A 132 -4.67 35.23 -20.24
N PRO A 133 -5.96 35.63 -20.19
CA PRO A 133 -6.36 36.99 -20.53
C PRO A 133 -5.88 37.98 -19.45
N GLY A 134 -5.69 39.22 -19.90
CA GLY A 134 -4.90 40.27 -19.25
C GLY A 134 -5.26 40.59 -17.80
N ASN A 135 -4.26 41.18 -17.14
CA ASN A 135 -4.20 41.61 -15.73
C ASN A 135 -4.14 40.47 -14.71
N GLN A 136 -2.93 39.98 -14.43
CA GLN A 136 -2.69 39.18 -13.23
C GLN A 136 -1.33 39.44 -12.55
N PRO A 137 -1.28 39.22 -11.22
CA PRO A 137 -0.20 39.60 -10.31
C PRO A 137 1.05 38.74 -10.52
N ALA A 138 2.13 39.08 -9.79
CA ALA A 138 3.45 38.42 -9.76
C ALA A 138 3.45 37.03 -10.42
N THR A 139 4.19 36.91 -11.52
CA THR A 139 4.27 35.65 -12.25
C THR A 139 4.74 34.53 -11.31
N PRO A 140 4.41 33.25 -11.59
CA PRO A 140 5.03 32.12 -10.90
C PRO A 140 6.55 32.23 -10.80
N LEU A 141 7.13 32.87 -11.81
CA LEU A 141 8.53 33.20 -11.94
C LEU A 141 9.01 34.27 -10.94
N ASP A 142 8.21 35.30 -10.62
CA ASP A 142 8.56 36.30 -9.61
C ASP A 142 8.49 35.71 -8.20
N CYS A 143 7.54 34.81 -7.94
CA CYS A 143 7.45 34.03 -6.71
C CYS A 143 8.57 32.98 -6.58
N LEU A 144 8.94 32.27 -7.65
CA LEU A 144 10.09 31.35 -7.63
C LEU A 144 11.41 32.09 -7.48
N LYS A 145 11.62 33.22 -8.17
CA LYS A 145 12.83 34.04 -8.00
C LYS A 145 12.96 34.60 -6.58
N THR A 146 11.85 34.97 -5.92
CA THR A 146 11.88 35.32 -4.49
C THR A 146 12.07 34.09 -3.58
N LEU A 147 11.49 32.94 -3.94
CA LEU A 147 11.63 31.67 -3.21
C LEU A 147 12.94 30.89 -3.48
N THR A 148 13.75 31.27 -4.46
CA THR A 148 15.10 30.74 -4.67
C THR A 148 16.16 31.74 -4.23
N ALA A 149 15.81 33.03 -4.10
CA ALA A 149 16.73 34.08 -3.66
C ALA A 149 16.94 34.15 -2.14
N ARG A 150 16.07 33.56 -1.31
CA ARG A 150 16.24 33.26 0.14
C ARG A 150 14.91 32.87 0.77
N PRO A 151 14.58 31.58 0.73
CA PRO A 151 14.07 30.98 1.93
C PRO A 151 14.79 29.66 2.16
N THR A 152 15.63 29.62 3.19
CA THR A 152 15.86 28.32 3.84
C THR A 152 14.49 27.79 4.27
N ILE A 153 14.31 26.46 4.33
CA ILE A 153 13.08 25.82 4.82
C ILE A 153 12.60 26.46 6.15
N GLU A 154 13.53 27.01 6.92
CA GLU A 154 13.34 27.76 8.17
C GLU A 154 12.52 29.05 8.00
N SER A 155 12.81 29.87 6.99
CA SER A 155 12.08 31.13 6.75
C SER A 155 10.62 30.96 6.31
N LEU A 156 10.21 29.75 5.92
CA LEU A 156 8.80 29.43 5.64
C LEU A 156 7.96 29.35 6.93
N GLN A 157 8.60 29.27 8.11
CA GLN A 157 7.92 29.24 9.40
C GLN A 157 7.28 30.60 9.72
N ASP A 158 7.88 31.70 9.24
CA ASP A 158 7.48 33.07 9.57
C ASP A 158 6.37 33.61 8.66
N LEU A 159 6.11 32.95 7.53
CA LEU A 159 5.05 33.35 6.59
C LEU A 159 3.66 33.14 7.20
N THR A 160 2.72 34.03 6.92
CA THR A 160 1.31 33.87 7.28
C THR A 160 0.59 32.90 6.35
N ASN A 161 -0.60 32.41 6.74
CA ASN A 161 -1.40 31.54 5.87
C ASN A 161 -1.84 32.24 4.58
N ALA A 162 -2.06 33.56 4.63
CA ALA A 162 -2.42 34.37 3.47
C ALA A 162 -1.28 34.38 2.43
N GLU A 163 -0.02 34.36 2.87
CA GLU A 163 1.16 34.31 2.01
C GLU A 163 1.45 32.89 1.50
N ILE A 164 1.25 31.87 2.33
CA ILE A 164 1.49 30.46 1.96
C ILE A 164 0.52 29.97 0.88
N ASN A 165 -0.74 30.40 0.93
CA ASN A 165 -1.78 29.93 0.02
C ASN A 165 -1.45 30.11 -1.47
N PRO A 166 -1.11 31.32 -1.97
CA PRO A 166 -0.75 31.50 -3.37
C PRO A 166 0.54 30.74 -3.74
N ILE A 167 1.51 30.62 -2.82
CA ILE A 167 2.74 29.85 -3.06
C ILE A 167 2.42 28.36 -3.24
N ALA A 168 1.50 27.80 -2.45
CA ALA A 168 1.12 26.41 -2.54
C ALA A 168 0.45 26.07 -3.89
N GLU A 169 -0.48 26.91 -4.35
CA GLU A 169 -1.13 26.77 -5.67
C GLU A 169 -0.08 26.78 -6.79
N LEU A 170 0.86 27.72 -6.69
CA LEU A 170 1.91 27.90 -7.68
C LEU A 170 2.83 26.69 -7.81
N LEU A 171 3.29 26.18 -6.67
CA LEU A 171 4.16 25.01 -6.62
C LEU A 171 3.41 23.75 -7.07
N ALA A 172 2.08 23.69 -6.89
CA ALA A 172 1.26 22.61 -7.42
C ALA A 172 1.20 22.62 -8.94
N GLU A 173 1.03 23.80 -9.56
CA GLU A 173 1.08 23.96 -11.02
C GLU A 173 2.45 23.58 -11.59
N LEU A 174 3.54 24.02 -10.93
CA LEU A 174 4.90 23.65 -11.33
C LEU A 174 5.09 22.13 -11.27
N LEU A 175 4.62 21.49 -10.20
CA LEU A 175 4.74 20.05 -10.03
C LEU A 175 3.96 19.28 -11.10
N ALA A 176 2.77 19.77 -11.47
CA ALA A 176 1.99 19.21 -12.57
C ALA A 176 2.74 19.34 -13.90
N PHE A 177 3.32 20.51 -14.19
CA PHE A 177 4.13 20.74 -15.38
C PHE A 177 5.33 19.80 -15.47
N ILE A 178 6.08 19.62 -14.37
CA ILE A 178 7.20 18.66 -14.30
C ILE A 178 6.71 17.23 -14.54
N ALA A 179 5.61 16.84 -13.90
CA ALA A 179 5.02 15.50 -14.02
C ALA A 179 4.53 15.18 -15.44
N GLU A 180 4.08 16.17 -16.20
CA GLU A 180 3.55 16.03 -17.55
C GLU A 180 4.65 16.15 -18.61
N PHE A 181 5.34 17.29 -18.66
CA PHE A 181 6.16 17.68 -19.82
C PHE A 181 7.64 17.42 -19.68
N ARG A 182 8.15 17.19 -18.45
CA ARG A 182 9.59 16.93 -18.20
C ARG A 182 9.82 15.55 -17.58
N SER A 183 8.84 14.67 -17.67
CA SER A 183 8.95 13.34 -17.08
C SER A 183 10.02 12.49 -17.79
N THR A 184 11.05 12.10 -17.04
CA THR A 184 11.97 11.04 -17.47
C THR A 184 11.21 9.73 -17.63
N ASP A 185 11.77 8.77 -18.37
CA ASP A 185 11.20 7.41 -18.45
C ASP A 185 11.04 6.75 -17.07
N ARG A 186 11.92 7.12 -16.13
CA ARG A 186 11.84 6.71 -14.73
C ARG A 186 10.59 7.27 -14.04
N LEU A 187 10.26 8.55 -14.21
CA LEU A 187 9.05 9.14 -13.64
C LEU A 187 7.77 8.63 -14.33
N LYS A 188 7.85 8.31 -15.63
CA LYS A 188 6.71 7.77 -16.38
C LYS A 188 6.26 6.38 -15.91
N ILE A 189 7.15 5.58 -15.30
CA ILE A 189 6.83 4.24 -14.79
C ILE A 189 6.37 4.22 -13.32
N ILE A 190 6.60 5.31 -12.59
CA ILE A 190 6.23 5.41 -11.17
C ILE A 190 4.76 5.14 -10.90
N PRO A 191 3.78 5.71 -11.62
CA PRO A 191 2.36 5.46 -11.37
C PRO A 191 2.02 3.96 -11.38
N THR A 192 2.47 3.25 -12.42
CA THR A 192 2.31 1.80 -12.55
C THR A 192 3.02 1.07 -11.40
N SER A 193 4.22 1.50 -11.03
CA SER A 193 5.01 0.86 -9.97
C SER A 193 4.36 1.00 -8.59
N LEU A 194 3.89 2.21 -8.24
CA LEU A 194 3.18 2.49 -6.99
C LEU A 194 1.88 1.69 -6.93
N TYR A 195 1.13 1.66 -8.03
CA TYR A 195 -0.15 0.97 -8.10
C TYR A 195 0.03 -0.54 -7.94
N VAL A 196 0.96 -1.14 -8.70
CA VAL A 196 1.26 -2.58 -8.58
C VAL A 196 1.83 -2.91 -7.20
N LEU A 197 2.71 -2.08 -6.64
CA LEU A 197 3.27 -2.31 -5.31
C LEU A 197 2.17 -2.31 -4.25
N MET A 198 1.33 -1.28 -4.21
CA MET A 198 0.20 -1.18 -3.29
C MET A 198 -0.75 -2.37 -3.44
N TYR A 199 -1.12 -2.66 -4.67
CA TYR A 199 -2.00 -3.74 -5.04
C TYR A 199 -1.47 -5.10 -4.53
N VAL A 200 -0.21 -5.43 -4.82
CA VAL A 200 0.37 -6.72 -4.46
C VAL A 200 0.56 -6.80 -2.95
N SER A 201 0.97 -5.69 -2.32
CA SER A 201 1.18 -5.61 -0.87
C SER A 201 -0.10 -5.90 -0.09
N LEU A 202 -1.22 -5.31 -0.50
CA LEU A 202 -2.53 -5.54 0.14
C LEU A 202 -3.08 -6.92 -0.19
N SER A 203 -3.12 -7.29 -1.46
CA SER A 203 -3.73 -8.56 -1.89
C SER A 203 -2.97 -9.80 -1.40
N LYS A 204 -1.66 -9.67 -1.18
CA LYS A 204 -0.80 -10.74 -0.66
C LYS A 204 -0.35 -10.53 0.77
N ARG A 205 -0.84 -9.49 1.44
CA ARG A 205 -0.54 -9.18 2.85
C ARG A 205 0.96 -9.22 3.16
N GLY A 206 1.76 -8.64 2.27
CA GLY A 206 3.22 -8.62 2.39
C GLY A 206 3.93 -9.96 2.11
N THR A 207 3.22 -10.99 1.65
CA THR A 207 3.76 -12.34 1.41
C THR A 207 3.61 -12.79 -0.05
N ILE A 208 4.67 -12.60 -0.85
CA ILE A 208 4.70 -13.06 -2.24
C ILE A 208 6.00 -13.80 -2.54
N THR A 209 5.91 -14.87 -3.34
CA THR A 209 7.06 -15.59 -3.89
C THR A 209 7.62 -14.86 -5.10
N ASP A 210 8.93 -14.88 -5.33
CA ASP A 210 9.54 -14.18 -6.46
C ASP A 210 8.97 -14.64 -7.82
N ASN A 211 8.78 -15.95 -8.04
CA ASN A 211 8.16 -16.47 -9.26
C ASN A 211 6.79 -15.86 -9.58
N LYS A 212 5.96 -15.67 -8.55
CA LYS A 212 4.62 -15.08 -8.70
C LYS A 212 4.69 -13.58 -8.95
N LEU A 213 5.67 -12.90 -8.34
CA LEU A 213 5.90 -11.48 -8.59
C LEU A 213 6.44 -11.26 -10.00
N THR A 214 7.36 -12.09 -10.48
CA THR A 214 7.87 -12.08 -11.85
C THR A 214 6.75 -12.24 -12.87
N ALA A 215 5.84 -13.20 -12.68
CA ALA A 215 4.67 -13.35 -13.55
C ALA A 215 3.77 -12.09 -13.61
N ILE A 216 3.62 -11.37 -12.48
CA ILE A 216 2.89 -10.10 -12.45
C ILE A 216 3.68 -9.01 -13.19
N ARG A 217 5.00 -8.93 -13.01
CA ARG A 217 5.86 -7.95 -13.71
C ARG A 217 5.80 -8.16 -15.23
N ASP A 218 5.79 -9.41 -15.68
CA ASP A 218 5.72 -9.75 -17.10
C ASP A 218 4.37 -9.36 -17.71
N GLU A 219 3.25 -9.65 -17.03
CA GLU A 219 1.91 -9.22 -17.49
C GLU A 219 1.77 -7.69 -17.56
N VAL A 220 2.32 -6.98 -16.56
CA VAL A 220 2.34 -5.51 -16.56
C VAL A 220 3.22 -4.96 -17.70
N TYR A 221 4.32 -5.64 -18.02
CA TYR A 221 5.19 -5.29 -19.14
C TYR A 221 4.49 -5.50 -20.48
N GLU A 222 3.78 -6.62 -20.66
CA GLU A 222 3.00 -6.90 -21.86
C GLU A 222 1.89 -5.85 -22.08
N ALA A 223 1.21 -5.43 -21.01
CA ALA A 223 0.15 -4.44 -21.09
C ALA A 223 0.66 -3.00 -21.34
N ASN A 224 1.77 -2.60 -20.70
CA ASN A 224 2.21 -1.20 -20.65
C ASN A 224 3.53 -0.92 -21.39
N GLY A 225 4.19 -1.95 -21.94
CA GLY A 225 5.49 -1.85 -22.61
C GLY A 225 6.67 -1.45 -21.72
N ARG A 226 6.49 -1.41 -20.39
CA ARG A 226 7.49 -0.86 -19.43
C ARG A 226 7.73 -1.80 -18.27
N ARG A 227 9.01 -2.07 -17.97
CA ARG A 227 9.43 -3.02 -16.92
C ARG A 227 9.47 -2.33 -15.56
N ILE A 228 8.59 -2.77 -14.66
CA ILE A 228 8.59 -2.33 -13.26
C ILE A 228 9.64 -3.09 -12.44
N ASN A 229 10.30 -2.41 -11.51
CA ASN A 229 11.29 -3.01 -10.61
C ASN A 229 10.78 -3.00 -9.16
N ILE A 230 10.02 -4.02 -8.78
CA ILE A 230 9.44 -4.20 -7.45
C ILE A 230 9.92 -5.53 -6.91
N SER A 231 10.58 -5.59 -5.75
CA SER A 231 11.04 -6.83 -5.11
C SER A 231 10.03 -7.37 -4.09
N PRO A 232 10.14 -8.66 -3.68
CA PRO A 232 9.34 -9.19 -2.57
C PRO A 232 9.56 -8.45 -1.24
N ASP A 233 10.73 -7.84 -1.05
CA ASP A 233 11.04 -7.02 0.13
C ASP A 233 10.25 -5.70 0.11
N ASP A 234 10.14 -5.05 -1.05
CA ASP A 234 9.33 -3.84 -1.21
C ASP A 234 7.86 -4.12 -0.87
N VAL A 235 7.32 -5.27 -1.33
CA VAL A 235 5.96 -5.73 -1.02
C VAL A 235 5.75 -5.91 0.49
N ARG A 236 6.74 -6.52 1.17
CA ARG A 236 6.68 -6.74 2.62
C ARG A 236 6.71 -5.41 3.39
N LYS A 237 7.63 -4.52 3.03
CA LYS A 237 7.79 -3.20 3.66
C LYS A 237 6.56 -2.33 3.45
N CYS A 238 6.04 -2.29 2.23
CA CYS A 238 4.83 -1.54 1.90
C CYS A 238 3.63 -2.05 2.70
N PHE A 239 3.42 -3.37 2.76
CA PHE A 239 2.35 -3.93 3.58
C PHE A 239 2.50 -3.61 5.08
N ALA A 240 3.73 -3.66 5.62
CA ALA A 240 3.98 -3.34 7.02
C ALA A 240 3.51 -1.91 7.39
N VAL A 241 3.63 -0.96 6.45
CA VAL A 241 3.09 0.40 6.59
C VAL A 241 1.57 0.40 6.40
N LEU A 242 1.07 -0.13 5.28
CA LEU A 242 -0.33 -0.04 4.90
C LEU A 242 -1.28 -0.72 5.90
N HIS A 243 -0.92 -1.89 6.41
CA HIS A 243 -1.80 -2.65 7.30
C HIS A 243 -2.10 -1.92 8.63
N ARG A 244 -1.33 -0.88 8.98
CA ARG A 244 -1.55 -0.06 10.18
C ARG A 244 -2.74 0.88 10.04
N PHE A 245 -3.12 1.18 8.79
CA PHE A 245 -4.11 2.20 8.46
C PHE A 245 -5.29 1.63 7.65
N ILE A 246 -5.15 0.40 7.17
CA ILE A 246 -6.20 -0.33 6.48
C ILE A 246 -6.66 -1.46 7.39
N ASP A 247 -7.87 -1.32 7.90
CA ASP A 247 -8.53 -2.25 8.81
C ASP A 247 -9.83 -2.78 8.21
N GLN A 248 -10.62 -3.48 9.02
CA GLN A 248 -11.89 -4.06 8.56
C GLN A 248 -12.94 -3.00 8.16
N ASP A 249 -12.82 -1.76 8.64
CA ASP A 249 -13.84 -0.72 8.50
C ASP A 249 -13.63 0.09 7.20
N ASN A 250 -12.37 0.26 6.76
CA ASN A 250 -12.05 0.94 5.50
C ASN A 250 -11.52 0.03 4.37
N ALA A 251 -11.17 -1.23 4.64
CA ALA A 251 -10.65 -2.14 3.62
C ALA A 251 -11.58 -2.30 2.43
N GLU A 252 -12.91 -2.33 2.64
CA GLU A 252 -13.86 -2.45 1.54
C GLU A 252 -13.75 -1.30 0.54
N ALA A 253 -13.71 -0.07 1.03
CA ALA A 253 -13.61 1.11 0.18
C ALA A 253 -12.25 1.19 -0.53
N VAL A 254 -11.16 0.84 0.17
CA VAL A 254 -9.81 0.76 -0.42
C VAL A 254 -9.76 -0.29 -1.53
N PHE A 255 -10.24 -1.51 -1.27
CA PHE A 255 -10.24 -2.60 -2.25
C PHE A 255 -11.17 -2.30 -3.44
N GLY A 256 -12.33 -1.68 -3.20
CA GLY A 256 -13.24 -1.24 -4.25
C GLY A 256 -12.58 -0.23 -5.20
N ARG A 257 -11.89 0.78 -4.66
CA ARG A 257 -11.14 1.76 -5.47
C ARG A 257 -10.02 1.11 -6.27
N LEU A 258 -9.30 0.15 -5.67
CA LEU A 258 -8.24 -0.58 -6.36
C LEU A 258 -8.78 -1.49 -7.47
N ALA A 259 -9.97 -2.06 -7.28
CA ALA A 259 -10.61 -2.89 -8.29
C ALA A 259 -11.01 -2.07 -9.54
N LEU A 260 -11.56 -0.88 -9.33
CA LEU A 260 -11.95 0.02 -10.43
C LEU A 260 -10.76 0.48 -11.27
N GLY A 261 -9.63 0.80 -10.62
CA GLY A 261 -8.44 1.27 -11.36
C GLY A 261 -7.66 0.18 -12.09
N ILE A 262 -8.01 -1.10 -11.90
CA ILE A 262 -7.35 -2.24 -12.59
C ILE A 262 -8.23 -2.95 -13.61
N GLU A 263 -9.51 -2.61 -13.62
CA GLU A 263 -10.48 -3.15 -14.57
C GLU A 263 -10.02 -2.82 -16.00
N GLY A 264 -9.91 -3.86 -16.84
CA GLY A 264 -9.40 -3.74 -18.21
C GLY A 264 -7.88 -3.66 -18.36
N ILE A 265 -7.10 -3.54 -17.28
CA ILE A 265 -5.62 -3.50 -17.34
C ILE A 265 -5.01 -4.89 -17.11
N SER A 266 -5.41 -5.56 -16.02
CA SER A 266 -4.90 -6.90 -15.68
C SER A 266 -6.00 -7.72 -15.01
N LEU A 267 -6.44 -8.78 -15.70
CA LEU A 267 -7.41 -9.73 -15.15
C LEU A 267 -6.82 -10.49 -13.96
N ARG A 268 -5.52 -10.83 -13.98
CA ARG A 268 -4.87 -11.56 -12.89
C ARG A 268 -4.85 -10.74 -11.62
N MET A 269 -4.54 -9.45 -11.74
CA MET A 269 -4.61 -8.52 -10.62
C MET A 269 -6.07 -8.25 -10.23
N HIS A 270 -7.03 -8.12 -11.14
CA HIS A 270 -8.42 -8.03 -10.70
C HIS A 270 -8.85 -9.25 -9.84
N ILE A 271 -8.63 -10.47 -10.34
CA ILE A 271 -8.93 -11.73 -9.63
C ILE A 271 -8.18 -11.83 -8.29
N THR A 272 -6.90 -11.49 -8.27
CA THR A 272 -6.07 -11.59 -7.06
C THR A 272 -6.58 -10.67 -5.94
N LEU A 273 -7.28 -9.58 -6.29
CA LEU A 273 -7.80 -8.60 -5.34
C LEU A 273 -9.12 -9.08 -4.75
N THR A 274 -9.99 -9.59 -5.62
CA THR A 274 -11.23 -10.25 -5.21
C THR A 274 -10.94 -11.44 -4.31
N GLN A 275 -9.89 -12.23 -4.60
CA GLN A 275 -9.46 -13.34 -3.75
C GLN A 275 -8.83 -12.89 -2.42
N ALA A 276 -8.38 -11.63 -2.34
CA ALA A 276 -7.83 -11.09 -1.11
C ALA A 276 -8.93 -10.61 -0.15
N ALA A 277 -10.15 -10.35 -0.64
CA ALA A 277 -11.33 -10.35 0.21
C ALA A 277 -11.51 -11.76 0.81
N GLY A 278 -11.59 -11.87 2.14
CA GLY A 278 -11.49 -13.12 2.88
C GLY A 278 -10.06 -13.55 3.25
N GLY A 279 -9.04 -12.78 2.82
CA GLY A 279 -7.65 -12.99 3.18
C GLY A 279 -7.43 -12.90 4.69
N GLY A 280 -6.70 -13.85 5.28
CA GLY A 280 -6.53 -13.95 6.74
C GLY A 280 -7.55 -14.81 7.46
N LEU A 281 -8.60 -15.22 6.77
CA LEU A 281 -9.64 -16.12 7.28
C LEU A 281 -9.62 -17.48 6.58
N THR A 282 -8.48 -17.87 6.01
CA THR A 282 -8.35 -19.14 5.27
C THR A 282 -8.85 -20.34 6.07
N ALA A 283 -8.48 -20.46 7.35
CA ALA A 283 -8.94 -21.54 8.22
C ALA A 283 -10.46 -21.50 8.42
N TYR A 284 -11.02 -20.32 8.67
CA TYR A 284 -12.45 -20.09 8.82
C TYR A 284 -13.23 -20.48 7.55
N HIS A 285 -12.80 -19.98 6.38
CA HIS A 285 -13.42 -20.30 5.09
C HIS A 285 -13.27 -21.78 4.73
N THR A 286 -12.17 -22.42 5.11
CA THR A 286 -11.96 -23.87 4.91
C THR A 286 -13.01 -24.66 5.69
N ILE A 287 -13.22 -24.36 6.98
CA ILE A 287 -14.22 -25.04 7.80
C ILE A 287 -15.64 -24.78 7.27
N ARG A 288 -15.97 -23.51 6.98
CA ARG A 288 -17.28 -23.13 6.43
C ARG A 288 -17.57 -23.85 5.11
N SER A 289 -16.57 -23.97 4.24
CA SER A 289 -16.71 -24.66 2.95
C SER A 289 -16.89 -26.17 3.15
N ALA A 290 -16.11 -26.79 4.04
CA ALA A 290 -16.25 -28.22 4.32
C ALA A 290 -17.63 -28.58 4.89
N LEU A 291 -18.15 -27.79 5.83
CA LEU A 291 -19.48 -27.97 6.40
C LEU A 291 -20.59 -27.82 5.33
N LYS A 292 -20.42 -26.87 4.40
CA LYS A 292 -21.40 -26.62 3.32
C LYS A 292 -21.36 -27.69 2.23
N ILE A 293 -20.17 -28.12 1.81
CA ILE A 293 -19.98 -29.05 0.69
C ILE A 293 -20.23 -30.50 1.12
N HIS A 294 -19.90 -30.85 2.36
CA HIS A 294 -20.07 -32.20 2.90
C HIS A 294 -21.05 -32.23 4.07
N PRO A 295 -22.35 -31.92 3.86
CA PRO A 295 -23.33 -31.91 4.94
C PRO A 295 -23.60 -33.31 5.52
N LEU A 296 -23.40 -34.36 4.72
CA LEU A 296 -23.59 -35.77 5.12
C LEU A 296 -22.41 -36.38 5.87
N PHE A 297 -21.26 -35.70 5.92
CA PHE A 297 -20.13 -36.16 6.71
C PHE A 297 -20.52 -36.16 8.21
N PRO A 298 -20.11 -37.16 9.03
CA PRO A 298 -20.55 -37.30 10.42
C PRO A 298 -19.90 -36.26 11.36
N TRP A 299 -20.19 -34.98 11.14
CA TRP A 299 -19.69 -33.85 11.93
C TRP A 299 -20.07 -33.94 13.41
N SER A 300 -21.18 -34.61 13.74
CA SER A 300 -21.57 -34.90 15.12
C SER A 300 -20.55 -35.79 15.85
N ARG A 301 -19.99 -36.79 15.18
CA ARG A 301 -18.91 -37.63 15.74
C ARG A 301 -17.64 -36.82 15.95
N VAL A 302 -17.24 -36.03 14.96
CA VAL A 302 -16.07 -35.15 15.08
C VAL A 302 -16.25 -34.13 16.21
N ARG A 303 -17.45 -33.56 16.37
CA ARG A 303 -17.78 -32.67 17.49
C ARG A 303 -17.64 -33.36 18.84
N GLY A 304 -17.94 -34.65 18.93
CA GLY A 304 -17.69 -35.45 20.13
C GLY A 304 -16.21 -35.51 20.52
N TYR A 305 -15.31 -35.57 19.53
CA TYR A 305 -13.85 -35.61 19.78
C TYR A 305 -13.22 -34.24 20.04
N ILE A 306 -13.69 -33.19 19.35
CA ILE A 306 -13.14 -31.82 19.44
C ILE A 306 -14.21 -30.76 19.76
N PRO A 307 -14.95 -30.89 20.88
CA PRO A 307 -16.09 -30.03 21.19
C PRO A 307 -15.72 -28.55 21.38
N ASN A 308 -14.50 -28.29 21.87
CA ASN A 308 -14.00 -26.93 22.09
C ASN A 308 -13.78 -26.18 20.76
N ASP A 309 -13.18 -26.84 19.76
CA ASP A 309 -12.96 -26.23 18.44
C ASP A 309 -14.28 -25.87 17.76
N PHE A 310 -15.30 -26.73 17.87
CA PHE A 310 -16.65 -26.44 17.36
C PHE A 310 -17.30 -25.26 18.08
N THR A 311 -17.15 -25.18 19.40
CA THR A 311 -17.68 -24.06 20.20
C THR A 311 -17.01 -22.75 19.80
N ASN A 312 -15.68 -22.75 19.69
CA ASN A 312 -14.90 -21.60 19.26
C ASN A 312 -15.24 -21.18 17.82
N PHE A 313 -15.39 -22.16 16.92
CA PHE A 313 -15.76 -21.88 15.53
C PHE A 313 -17.17 -21.31 15.43
N ARG A 314 -18.14 -21.76 16.23
CA ARG A 314 -19.48 -21.16 16.27
C ARG A 314 -19.42 -19.68 16.67
N ILE A 315 -18.67 -19.35 17.72
CA ILE A 315 -18.46 -17.95 18.13
C ILE A 315 -17.84 -17.14 17.00
N ALA A 316 -16.82 -17.70 16.33
CA ALA A 316 -16.19 -17.05 15.17
C ALA A 316 -17.17 -16.87 14.00
N PHE A 317 -18.05 -17.85 13.74
CA PHE A 317 -19.08 -17.80 12.70
C PHE A 317 -20.08 -16.66 12.95
N ASP A 318 -20.58 -16.55 14.17
CA ASP A 318 -21.51 -15.51 14.56
C ASP A 318 -20.84 -14.12 14.54
N THR A 319 -19.55 -14.04 14.88
CA THR A 319 -18.79 -12.77 14.92
C THR A 319 -18.40 -12.27 13.53
N VAL A 320 -17.91 -13.16 12.65
CA VAL A 320 -17.46 -12.79 11.29
C VAL A 320 -18.65 -12.53 10.37
N GLY A 321 -19.71 -13.35 10.48
CA GLY A 321 -20.90 -13.24 9.65
C GLY A 321 -20.60 -13.19 8.15
N ASN A 322 -21.05 -12.11 7.50
CA ASN A 322 -20.83 -11.85 6.07
C ASN A 322 -19.72 -10.82 5.81
N ASN A 323 -18.96 -10.40 6.83
CA ASN A 323 -17.87 -9.45 6.65
C ASN A 323 -16.65 -10.12 6.01
N GLN A 324 -16.51 -9.96 4.69
CA GLN A 324 -15.38 -10.48 3.92
C GLN A 324 -14.03 -9.83 4.28
N TYR A 325 -14.03 -8.63 4.88
CA TYR A 325 -12.82 -7.90 5.25
C TYR A 325 -12.43 -8.06 6.73
N TYR A 326 -13.12 -8.90 7.49
CA TYR A 326 -12.81 -9.15 8.91
C TYR A 326 -11.35 -9.60 9.13
N GLY A 327 -10.73 -10.24 8.12
CA GLY A 327 -9.32 -10.63 8.14
C GLY A 327 -8.30 -9.47 8.25
N PHE A 328 -8.73 -8.23 8.03
CA PHE A 328 -7.93 -7.01 8.16
C PHE A 328 -7.91 -6.43 9.58
N LYS A 329 -8.73 -6.96 10.49
CA LYS A 329 -8.70 -6.54 11.90
C LYS A 329 -7.32 -6.82 12.51
N HIS A 330 -6.75 -5.83 13.22
CA HIS A 330 -5.46 -5.98 13.91
C HIS A 330 -5.43 -7.17 14.86
N ASP A 331 -6.57 -7.43 15.53
CA ASP A 331 -6.80 -8.62 16.31
C ASP A 331 -8.07 -9.36 15.86
N LEU A 332 -7.88 -10.52 15.23
CA LEU A 332 -8.96 -11.40 14.79
C LEU A 332 -9.76 -12.03 15.96
N GLY A 333 -9.27 -11.92 17.21
CA GLY A 333 -9.96 -12.38 18.41
C GLY A 333 -10.38 -13.86 18.34
N CYS A 334 -11.69 -14.10 18.38
CA CYS A 334 -12.28 -15.44 18.30
C CYS A 334 -12.08 -16.12 16.93
N ALA A 335 -11.88 -15.35 15.85
CA ALA A 335 -11.68 -15.87 14.50
C ALA A 335 -10.22 -16.24 14.17
N ARG A 336 -9.28 -16.09 15.14
CA ARG A 336 -7.90 -16.54 14.95
C ARG A 336 -7.86 -18.04 14.69
N SER A 337 -7.12 -18.46 13.67
CA SER A 337 -6.99 -19.89 13.30
C SER A 337 -6.46 -20.79 14.42
N THR A 338 -5.73 -20.22 15.38
CA THR A 338 -5.22 -20.94 16.57
C THR A 338 -6.31 -21.37 17.56
N LYS A 339 -7.55 -20.85 17.43
CA LYS A 339 -8.67 -21.19 18.31
C LYS A 339 -9.43 -22.46 17.89
N PHE A 340 -9.23 -22.92 16.67
CA PHE A 340 -9.88 -24.14 16.13
C PHE A 340 -8.93 -24.92 15.19
N PRO A 341 -7.70 -25.25 15.62
CA PRO A 341 -6.68 -25.84 14.76
C PRO A 341 -7.03 -27.27 14.31
N SER A 342 -7.63 -28.08 15.17
CA SER A 342 -7.97 -29.48 14.89
C SER A 342 -9.15 -29.57 13.93
N LEU A 343 -10.17 -28.73 14.14
CA LEU A 343 -11.30 -28.64 13.21
C LEU A 343 -10.86 -28.14 11.83
N THR A 344 -9.94 -27.17 11.79
CA THR A 344 -9.35 -26.69 10.54
C THR A 344 -8.65 -27.82 9.78
N TYR A 345 -7.88 -28.65 10.49
CA TYR A 345 -7.18 -29.79 9.90
C TYR A 345 -8.16 -30.82 9.32
N VAL A 346 -9.20 -31.20 10.08
CA VAL A 346 -10.23 -32.14 9.60
C VAL A 346 -10.94 -31.60 8.36
N ALA A 347 -11.35 -30.33 8.39
CA ALA A 347 -12.00 -29.68 7.24
C ALA A 347 -11.09 -29.66 6.00
N LYS A 348 -9.80 -29.35 6.18
CA LYS A 348 -8.80 -29.39 5.10
C LYS A 348 -8.69 -30.79 4.51
N GLU A 349 -8.55 -31.83 5.33
CA GLU A 349 -8.41 -33.21 4.86
C GLU A 349 -9.63 -33.69 4.09
N ILE A 350 -10.84 -33.37 4.57
CA ILE A 350 -12.09 -33.69 3.87
C ILE A 350 -12.10 -33.05 2.48
N LEU A 351 -11.85 -31.75 2.39
CA LEU A 351 -11.85 -31.03 1.12
C LEU A 351 -10.78 -31.54 0.16
N LEU A 352 -9.59 -31.90 0.66
CA LEU A 352 -8.50 -32.41 -0.17
C LEU A 352 -8.70 -33.84 -0.65
N ARG A 353 -9.44 -34.68 0.09
CA ARG A 353 -9.69 -36.08 -0.26
C ARG A 353 -10.87 -36.23 -1.21
N TRP A 354 -11.96 -35.50 -0.98
CA TRP A 354 -13.18 -35.63 -1.78
C TRP A 354 -13.32 -34.57 -2.87
N ASN A 355 -12.72 -33.38 -2.71
CA ASN A 355 -12.80 -32.26 -3.66
C ASN A 355 -11.40 -31.78 -4.09
N ALA A 356 -10.47 -32.73 -4.27
CA ALA A 356 -9.06 -32.45 -4.52
C ALA A 356 -8.81 -31.44 -5.65
N ALA A 357 -9.64 -31.46 -6.72
CA ALA A 357 -9.47 -30.58 -7.88
C ALA A 357 -9.62 -29.09 -7.52
N ASP A 358 -10.62 -28.75 -6.71
CA ASP A 358 -10.98 -27.36 -6.39
C ASP A 358 -10.14 -26.78 -5.23
N PHE A 359 -9.59 -27.64 -4.38
CA PHE A 359 -8.90 -27.25 -3.14
C PHE A 359 -7.39 -27.53 -3.14
N ARG A 360 -6.76 -27.81 -4.30
CA ARG A 360 -5.31 -28.11 -4.39
C ARG A 360 -4.41 -27.09 -3.69
N GLY A 361 -4.80 -25.81 -3.73
CA GLY A 361 -4.07 -24.71 -3.08
C GLY A 361 -3.91 -24.87 -1.57
N LEU A 362 -4.78 -25.65 -0.90
CA LEU A 362 -4.69 -25.92 0.53
C LEU A 362 -3.54 -26.88 0.90
N ARG A 363 -2.98 -27.65 -0.06
CA ARG A 363 -1.88 -28.60 0.20
C ARG A 363 -0.60 -27.88 0.65
N GLY A 364 -0.31 -26.72 0.07
CA GLY A 364 0.90 -25.94 0.35
C GLY A 364 0.71 -24.81 1.37
N TYR A 365 -0.47 -24.67 1.98
CA TYR A 365 -0.74 -23.56 2.90
C TYR A 365 -0.04 -23.77 4.25
N GLN A 366 0.98 -22.94 4.51
CA GLN A 366 1.84 -22.99 5.72
C GLN A 366 1.10 -22.64 7.02
N GLY A 367 -0.08 -22.02 6.94
CA GLY A 367 -0.87 -21.65 8.12
C GLY A 367 -1.59 -22.82 8.79
N PHE A 368 -1.57 -24.02 8.20
CA PHE A 368 -2.07 -25.24 8.81
C PHE A 368 -0.95 -25.91 9.60
N LYS A 369 -0.80 -25.55 10.89
CA LYS A 369 0.02 -26.33 11.80
C LYS A 369 -0.76 -27.58 12.18
N ASP A 370 -0.19 -28.76 11.94
CA ASP A 370 -0.70 -30.02 12.49
C ASP A 370 -0.64 -29.93 14.02
N PRO A 371 -1.77 -29.89 14.74
CA PRO A 371 -1.77 -29.83 16.19
C PRO A 371 -1.17 -31.08 16.84
N ASN A 372 -0.96 -32.17 16.08
CA ASN A 372 -0.66 -33.50 16.60
C ASN A 372 0.56 -34.19 15.97
N ARG A 373 1.67 -33.45 15.76
CA ARG A 373 2.96 -34.09 15.43
C ARG A 373 3.53 -35.01 16.52
N LYS A 374 2.88 -35.10 17.70
CA LYS A 374 3.32 -35.96 18.81
C LYS A 374 2.31 -36.96 19.36
N ASN A 375 1.00 -36.80 19.25
CA ASN A 375 0.04 -37.79 19.78
C ASN A 375 -1.31 -37.65 19.06
N SER A 376 -1.95 -38.75 18.67
CA SER A 376 -3.33 -38.88 18.12
C SER A 376 -3.57 -38.94 16.61
N ILE A 377 -2.61 -39.42 15.81
CA ILE A 377 -2.89 -39.82 14.41
C ILE A 377 -3.94 -40.96 14.34
N GLY A 378 -4.07 -41.81 15.37
CA GLY A 378 -4.99 -42.95 15.35
C GLY A 378 -6.50 -42.63 15.34
N CYS A 379 -6.95 -41.57 16.03
CA CYS A 379 -8.39 -41.33 16.23
C CYS A 379 -9.06 -40.50 15.11
N TYR A 380 -8.32 -39.68 14.37
CA TYR A 380 -8.89 -38.89 13.27
C TYR A 380 -9.07 -39.72 12.00
N TYR A 381 -8.24 -40.74 11.80
CA TYR A 381 -8.30 -41.59 10.61
C TYR A 381 -9.52 -42.51 10.60
N SER A 382 -10.03 -42.96 11.76
CA SER A 382 -11.24 -43.80 11.82
C SER A 382 -12.51 -43.06 11.38
N CYS A 383 -12.57 -41.73 11.52
CA CYS A 383 -13.66 -40.91 11.01
C CYS A 383 -13.50 -40.54 9.52
N LEU A 384 -12.30 -40.70 8.96
CA LEU A 384 -11.96 -40.36 7.56
C LEU A 384 -11.92 -41.60 6.65
N GLN A 385 -12.16 -42.79 7.19
CA GLN A 385 -12.31 -44.00 6.39
C GLN A 385 -13.74 -44.11 5.87
N PRO A 386 -13.96 -44.15 4.54
CA PRO A 386 -15.26 -44.46 3.98
C PRO A 386 -15.45 -45.96 4.10
N ASN A 387 -16.01 -46.44 5.21
CA ASN A 387 -16.66 -47.75 5.35
C ASN A 387 -17.32 -47.86 6.73
N CYS A 388 -18.54 -47.34 6.82
CA CYS A 388 -19.74 -47.96 7.38
C CYS A 388 -20.90 -46.98 7.19
#